data_AF-A0A2V8EBI5-F1
#
_entry.id   AF-A0A2V8EBI5-F1
#
_cell.length_a   1.000
_cell.length_b   1.000
_cell.length_c   1.000
_cell.angle_alpha   90.00
_cell.angle_beta   90.00
_cell.angle_gamma   90.00
#
_symmetry.space_group_name_H-M   'P 1'
#
loop_
_entity.id
_entity.type
_entity.pdbx_description
1 polymer ?
#
loop_
_entity_poly.entity_id
_entity_poly.type
_entity_poly.pdbx_seq_one_letter_code
_entity_poly.pdbx_strand_id
1 'polypeptide(L)'
;MLKSLARFTGVVIVGQMITYFIVGILAQQVLGAADFYPPSPTALSYLRNPSDPDVFRWVLPAQAVRGLLFGLVLFPFRQRIVELGTLNGALVVAGSVFVVGYVAASGGLIEHWVFFTEYPSRFAAITFVEVLIQAVVLGYIVARFAVRRPATVQGKGSPR
;
A
#
# COMPACT_ATOMS: atom_id res chain seq x y z
N MET A 1 -18.43 -17.30 3.36
CA MET A 1 -17.60 -16.59 2.34
C MET A 1 -17.61 -15.07 2.54
N LEU A 2 -18.77 -14.41 2.45
CA LEU A 2 -18.89 -12.94 2.55
C LEU A 2 -18.28 -12.34 3.82
N LYS A 3 -18.50 -12.94 4.99
CA LYS A 3 -17.89 -12.49 6.27
C LYS A 3 -16.35 -12.53 6.23
N SER A 4 -15.77 -13.55 5.59
CA SER A 4 -14.31 -13.67 5.46
C SER A 4 -13.76 -12.64 4.49
N LEU A 5 -14.47 -12.36 3.39
CA LEU A 5 -14.13 -11.31 2.44
C LEU A 5 -14.17 -9.94 3.11
N ALA A 6 -15.30 -9.58 3.71
CA ALA A 6 -15.49 -8.30 4.40
C ALA A 6 -14.41 -8.07 5.47
N ARG A 7 -14.07 -9.10 6.25
CA ARG A 7 -12.99 -9.02 7.25
C ARG A 7 -11.62 -8.79 6.62
N PHE A 8 -11.24 -9.61 5.63
CA PHE A 8 -9.95 -9.50 4.97
C PHE A 8 -9.80 -8.13 4.31
N THR A 9 -10.78 -7.75 3.49
CA THR A 9 -10.81 -6.46 2.79
C THR A 9 -10.86 -5.30 3.77
N GLY A 10 -11.58 -5.40 4.89
CA GLY A 10 -11.59 -4.37 5.94
C GLY A 10 -10.21 -4.11 6.54
N VAL A 11 -9.42 -5.17 6.79
CA VAL A 11 -8.02 -5.03 7.25
C VAL A 11 -7.17 -4.33 6.17
N VAL A 12 -7.34 -4.68 4.90
CA VAL A 12 -6.60 -4.06 3.80
C VAL A 12 -6.98 -2.59 3.63
N ILE A 13 -8.26 -2.24 3.70
CA ILE A 13 -8.75 -0.84 3.62
C ILE A 13 -8.14 0.01 4.73
N VAL A 14 -8.32 -0.41 5.97
CA VAL A 14 -7.84 0.35 7.14
C VAL A 14 -6.31 0.41 7.13
N GLY A 15 -5.64 -0.70 6.82
CA GLY A 15 -4.19 -0.76 6.69
C GLY A 15 -3.68 0.19 5.60
N GLN A 16 -4.31 0.22 4.43
CA GLN A 16 -3.95 1.11 3.32
C GLN A 16 -4.09 2.57 3.72
N MET A 17 -5.21 2.94 4.32
CA MET A 17 -5.46 4.33 4.74
C MET A 17 -4.42 4.78 5.77
N ILE A 18 -4.25 4.02 6.86
CA ILE A 18 -3.29 4.37 7.92
C ILE A 18 -1.88 4.48 7.35
N THR A 19 -1.47 3.50 6.56
CA THR A 19 -0.12 3.45 6.00
C THR A 19 0.13 4.61 5.04
N TYR A 20 -0.82 4.91 4.15
CA TYR A 20 -0.73 6.03 3.24
C TYR A 20 -0.55 7.37 3.97
N PHE A 21 -1.35 7.65 5.01
CA PHE A 21 -1.22 8.90 5.75
C PHE A 21 0.09 9.00 6.52
N ILE A 22 0.44 7.97 7.29
CA ILE A 22 1.65 8.02 8.13
C ILE A 22 2.88 8.16 7.24
N VAL A 23 3.02 7.32 6.22
CA VAL A 23 4.20 7.33 5.36
C VAL A 23 4.21 8.56 4.45
N GLY A 24 3.05 9.03 3.97
CA GLY A 24 2.95 10.28 3.22
C GLY A 24 3.37 11.49 4.04
N ILE A 25 2.94 11.59 5.30
CA ILE A 25 3.40 12.66 6.21
C ILE A 25 4.91 12.57 6.42
N LEU A 26 5.45 11.37 6.63
CA LEU A 26 6.90 11.17 6.75
C LEU A 26 7.64 11.57 5.47
N ALA A 27 7.11 11.26 4.29
CA ALA A 27 7.72 11.67 3.03
C ALA A 27 7.76 13.19 2.87
N GLN A 28 6.68 13.88 3.25
CA GLN A 28 6.61 15.34 3.26
C GLN A 28 7.64 15.96 4.22
N GLN A 29 7.73 15.44 5.44
CA GLN A 29 8.53 16.03 6.52
C GLN A 29 10.01 15.63 6.49
N VAL A 30 10.33 14.42 6.01
CA VAL A 30 11.67 13.81 6.15
C VAL A 30 12.33 13.57 4.79
N LEU A 31 11.59 13.13 3.78
CA LEU A 31 12.16 12.80 2.47
C LEU A 31 12.22 14.02 1.52
N GLY A 32 11.63 15.15 1.91
CA GLY A 32 11.59 16.37 1.10
C GLY A 32 10.53 16.35 0.01
N ALA A 33 9.48 15.52 0.16
CA ALA A 33 8.38 15.52 -0.81
C ALA A 33 7.67 16.87 -0.89
N ALA A 34 7.62 17.63 0.22
CA ALA A 34 6.98 18.94 0.31
C ALA A 34 7.52 19.96 -0.71
N ASP A 35 8.80 19.85 -1.10
CA ASP A 35 9.42 20.75 -2.08
C ASP A 35 8.72 20.69 -3.46
N PHE A 36 8.01 19.60 -3.75
CA PHE A 36 7.35 19.38 -5.04
C PHE A 36 5.86 19.75 -5.02
N TYR A 37 5.31 20.15 -3.87
CA TYR A 37 3.91 20.54 -3.74
C TYR A 37 3.77 22.06 -3.56
N PRO A 38 2.68 22.68 -4.06
CA PRO A 38 2.40 24.08 -3.77
C PRO A 38 2.30 24.33 -2.25
N PRO A 39 2.78 25.48 -1.73
CA PRO A 39 3.23 26.68 -2.45
C PRO A 39 4.74 26.72 -2.76
N SER A 40 5.45 25.59 -2.75
CA SER A 40 6.89 25.56 -3.02
C SER A 40 7.25 26.19 -4.39
N PRO A 41 8.37 26.93 -4.52
CA PRO A 41 8.84 27.44 -5.81
C PRO A 41 9.17 26.33 -6.82
N THR A 42 9.51 25.13 -6.36
CA THR A 42 9.79 23.95 -7.19
C THR A 42 8.58 23.02 -7.33
N ALA A 43 7.38 23.52 -6.99
CA ALA A 43 6.16 22.75 -7.11
C ALA A 43 5.90 22.30 -8.55
N LEU A 44 5.49 21.05 -8.69
CA LEU A 44 5.13 20.50 -10.00
C LEU A 44 3.73 20.97 -10.36
N SER A 45 3.57 21.47 -11.59
CA SER A 45 2.34 22.13 -12.07
C SER A 45 1.10 21.24 -12.00
N TYR A 46 1.28 19.92 -12.06
CA TYR A 46 0.20 18.93 -12.00
C TYR A 46 -0.13 18.47 -10.56
N LEU A 47 0.61 18.92 -9.54
CA LEU A 47 0.36 18.58 -8.14
C LEU A 47 -0.50 19.67 -7.46
N ARG A 48 -1.49 19.22 -6.67
CA ARG A 48 -2.33 20.11 -5.86
C ARG A 48 -1.75 20.29 -4.46
N ASN A 49 -2.00 21.43 -3.83
CA ASN A 49 -1.61 21.66 -2.44
C ASN A 49 -2.23 20.60 -1.52
N PRO A 50 -1.44 19.81 -0.75
CA PRO A 50 -1.96 18.81 0.16
C PRO A 50 -2.84 19.39 1.29
N SER A 51 -2.69 20.68 1.59
CA SER A 51 -3.49 21.40 2.60
C SER A 51 -4.83 21.93 2.07
N ASP A 52 -5.11 21.77 0.78
CA ASP A 52 -6.37 22.20 0.18
C ASP A 52 -7.55 21.35 0.72
N PRO A 53 -8.63 21.96 1.26
CA PRO A 53 -9.80 21.24 1.73
C PRO A 53 -10.40 20.26 0.71
N ASP A 54 -10.35 20.58 -0.59
CA ASP A 54 -10.86 19.70 -1.62
C ASP A 54 -9.99 18.45 -1.81
N VAL A 55 -8.66 18.57 -1.64
CA VAL A 55 -7.75 17.40 -1.64
C VAL A 55 -8.06 16.51 -0.44
N PHE A 56 -8.25 17.10 0.75
CA PHE A 56 -8.62 16.35 1.95
C PHE A 56 -9.97 15.64 1.84
N ARG A 57 -10.96 16.25 1.17
CA ARG A 57 -12.27 15.65 0.94
C ARG A 57 -12.16 14.33 0.16
N TRP A 58 -11.26 14.27 -0.82
CA TRP A 58 -11.16 13.14 -1.75
C TRP A 58 -10.10 12.12 -1.39
N VAL A 59 -9.04 12.51 -0.67
CA VAL A 59 -7.93 11.61 -0.35
C VAL A 59 -8.39 10.40 0.47
N LEU A 60 -9.24 10.60 1.48
CA LEU A 60 -9.74 9.52 2.33
C LEU A 60 -10.60 8.51 1.54
N PRO A 61 -11.65 8.94 0.81
CA PRO A 61 -12.41 8.04 -0.07
C PRO A 61 -11.53 7.33 -1.10
N ALA A 62 -10.58 8.03 -1.72
CA ALA A 62 -9.69 7.44 -2.72
C ALA A 62 -8.81 6.33 -2.13
N GLN A 63 -8.25 6.54 -0.93
CA GLN A 63 -7.47 5.49 -0.27
C GLN A 63 -8.33 4.31 0.18
N ALA A 64 -9.57 4.55 0.61
CA ALA A 64 -10.50 3.49 0.93
C ALA A 64 -10.85 2.64 -0.30
N VAL A 65 -11.11 3.27 -1.44
CA VAL A 65 -11.33 2.58 -2.73
C VAL A 65 -10.09 1.78 -3.14
N ARG A 66 -8.89 2.37 -3.03
CA ARG A 66 -7.64 1.67 -3.33
C ARG A 66 -7.45 0.42 -2.45
N GLY A 67 -7.68 0.54 -1.14
CA GLY A 67 -7.62 -0.58 -0.23
C GLY A 67 -8.69 -1.64 -0.50
N LEU A 68 -9.89 -1.24 -0.93
CA LEU A 68 -10.95 -2.15 -1.36
C LEU A 68 -10.50 -2.97 -2.58
N LEU A 69 -9.96 -2.31 -3.60
CA LEU A 69 -9.47 -2.96 -4.82
C LEU A 69 -8.33 -3.95 -4.52
N PHE A 70 -7.34 -3.55 -3.71
CA PHE A 70 -6.30 -4.45 -3.25
C PHE A 70 -6.88 -5.65 -2.49
N GLY A 71 -7.83 -5.40 -1.58
CA GLY A 71 -8.46 -6.46 -0.80
C GLY A 71 -9.19 -7.48 -1.67
N LEU A 72 -9.93 -7.02 -2.69
CA LEU A 72 -10.64 -7.90 -3.62
C LEU A 72 -9.69 -8.75 -4.46
N VAL A 73 -8.60 -8.16 -4.96
CA VAL A 73 -7.60 -8.86 -5.79
C VAL A 73 -6.79 -9.86 -4.97
N LEU A 74 -6.45 -9.53 -3.71
CA LEU A 74 -5.63 -10.40 -2.85
C LEU A 74 -6.45 -11.49 -2.15
N PHE A 75 -7.77 -11.31 -1.99
CA PHE A 75 -8.63 -12.25 -1.26
C PHE A 75 -8.57 -13.71 -1.74
N PRO A 76 -8.54 -14.01 -3.06
CA PRO A 76 -8.37 -15.37 -3.56
C PRO A 76 -7.09 -16.04 -3.04
N PHE A 77 -6.02 -15.27 -2.85
CA PHE A 77 -4.70 -15.74 -2.43
C PHE A 77 -4.49 -15.75 -0.91
N ARG A 78 -5.49 -15.31 -0.13
CA ARG A 78 -5.35 -15.11 1.33
C ARG A 78 -4.86 -16.35 2.09
N GLN A 79 -5.24 -17.56 1.69
CA GLN A 79 -4.80 -18.79 2.35
C GLN A 79 -3.31 -19.03 2.12
N ARG A 80 -2.84 -18.88 0.88
CA ARG A 80 -1.42 -19.01 0.53
C ARG A 80 -0.56 -17.96 1.21
N ILE A 81 -1.03 -16.71 1.27
CA ILE A 81 -0.34 -15.62 2.00
C ILE A 81 -0.10 -16.00 3.47
N VAL A 82 -1.04 -16.72 4.08
CA VAL A 82 -0.94 -17.14 5.49
C VAL A 82 -0.06 -18.37 5.67
N GLU A 83 -0.16 -19.34 4.77
CA GLU A 83 0.67 -20.56 4.76
C GLU A 83 2.16 -20.23 4.64
N LEU A 84 2.50 -19.19 3.87
CA LEU A 84 3.87 -18.70 3.73
C LEU A 84 4.45 -18.09 5.02
N GLY A 85 3.63 -17.87 6.05
CA GLY A 85 4.02 -17.20 7.28
C GLY A 85 4.05 -15.67 7.13
N THR A 86 4.26 -14.98 8.25
CA THR A 86 4.07 -13.52 8.31
C THR A 86 5.02 -12.75 7.38
N LEU A 87 6.30 -13.12 7.36
CA LEU A 87 7.31 -12.38 6.56
C LEU A 87 7.13 -12.62 5.07
N ASN A 88 7.08 -13.87 4.63
CA ASN A 88 6.93 -14.19 3.20
C ASN A 88 5.54 -13.77 2.68
N GLY A 89 4.49 -13.94 3.48
CA GLY A 89 3.16 -13.42 3.16
C GLY A 89 3.16 -11.89 3.01
N ALA A 90 3.88 -11.18 3.88
CA ALA A 90 4.04 -9.75 3.78
C ALA A 90 4.81 -9.34 2.52
N LEU A 91 5.87 -10.06 2.17
CA LEU A 91 6.64 -9.82 0.94
C LEU A 91 5.79 -10.05 -0.32
N VAL A 92 4.92 -11.07 -0.34
CA VAL A 92 4.00 -11.29 -1.46
C VAL A 92 3.03 -10.13 -1.61
N VAL A 93 2.42 -9.68 -0.52
CA VAL A 93 1.49 -8.53 -0.55
C VAL A 93 2.23 -7.25 -0.94
N ALA A 94 3.37 -6.97 -0.31
CA ALA A 94 4.18 -5.80 -0.59
C ALA A 94 4.66 -5.78 -2.05
N GLY A 95 5.18 -6.90 -2.55
CA GLY A 95 5.60 -7.05 -3.94
C GLY A 95 4.43 -6.87 -4.91
N SER A 96 3.25 -7.40 -4.60
CA SER A 96 2.05 -7.20 -5.42
C SER A 96 1.66 -5.72 -5.50
N VAL A 97 1.61 -5.02 -4.35
CA VAL A 97 1.23 -3.61 -4.30
C VAL A 97 2.29 -2.72 -4.93
N PHE A 98 3.57 -2.98 -4.65
CA PHE A 98 4.68 -2.16 -5.12
C PHE A 98 5.02 -2.41 -6.58
N VAL A 99 5.31 -3.67 -6.94
CA VAL A 99 5.77 -4.00 -8.29
C VAL A 99 4.62 -3.89 -9.27
N VAL A 100 3.51 -4.57 -9.01
CA VAL A 100 2.37 -4.58 -9.95
C VAL A 100 1.56 -3.29 -9.87
N GLY A 101 1.38 -2.74 -8.67
CA GLY A 101 0.55 -1.54 -8.46
C GLY A 101 1.24 -0.21 -8.71
N TYR A 102 2.58 -0.15 -8.80
CA TYR A 102 3.30 1.11 -9.00
C TYR A 102 4.46 1.01 -9.99
N VAL A 103 5.39 0.05 -9.85
CA VAL A 103 6.60 0.05 -10.68
C VAL A 103 6.28 -0.34 -12.13
N ALA A 104 5.61 -1.48 -12.31
CA ALA A 104 5.26 -2.09 -13.59
C ALA A 104 3.82 -1.75 -14.04
N ALA A 105 3.08 -0.95 -13.28
CA ALA A 105 1.76 -0.49 -13.66
C ALA A 105 1.81 0.40 -14.91
N SER A 106 0.72 0.45 -15.66
CA SER A 106 0.55 1.53 -16.64
C SER A 106 0.34 2.86 -15.90
N GLY A 107 1.03 3.91 -16.35
CA GLY A 107 1.25 5.13 -15.59
C GLY A 107 2.14 4.92 -14.37
N GLY A 108 2.87 3.81 -14.30
CA GLY A 108 3.80 3.48 -13.22
C GLY A 108 5.16 4.14 -13.37
N LEU A 109 6.10 3.77 -12.51
CA LEU A 109 7.45 4.33 -12.52
C LEU A 109 8.18 4.09 -13.85
N ILE A 110 8.09 2.87 -14.41
CA ILE A 110 8.76 2.54 -15.67
C ILE A 110 8.22 3.41 -16.80
N GLU A 111 6.91 3.62 -16.86
CA GLU A 111 6.28 4.45 -17.89
C GLU A 111 6.67 5.92 -17.75
N HIS A 112 6.69 6.44 -16.52
CA HIS A 112 7.17 7.80 -16.22
C HIS A 112 8.63 7.99 -16.63
N TRP A 113 9.48 6.98 -16.43
CA TRP A 113 10.89 7.04 -16.83
C TRP A 113 11.08 7.08 -18.35
N VAL A 114 10.25 6.36 -19.10
CA VAL A 114 10.41 6.21 -20.56
C VAL A 114 9.72 7.32 -21.34
N PHE A 115 8.53 7.76 -20.92
CA PHE A 115 7.66 8.60 -21.76
C PHE A 115 7.46 10.03 -21.27
N PHE A 116 7.86 10.38 -20.03
CA PHE A 116 7.57 11.70 -19.47
C PHE A 116 8.82 12.58 -19.54
N THR A 117 8.68 13.77 -20.13
CA THR A 117 9.76 14.75 -20.27
C THR A 117 10.01 15.57 -19.00
N GLU A 118 9.00 15.70 -18.12
CA GLU A 118 9.02 16.59 -16.96
C GLU A 118 8.79 15.85 -15.63
N TYR A 119 9.48 14.72 -15.42
CA TYR A 119 9.42 13.98 -14.16
C TYR A 119 10.75 14.06 -13.40
N PRO A 120 10.88 14.92 -12.37
CA PRO A 120 12.15 15.11 -11.68
C PRO A 120 12.63 13.81 -11.02
N SER A 121 13.88 13.42 -11.26
CA SER A 121 14.48 12.19 -10.71
C SER A 121 14.47 12.15 -9.18
N ARG A 122 14.63 13.30 -8.51
CA ARG A 122 14.52 13.42 -7.05
C ARG A 122 13.10 13.11 -6.58
N PHE A 123 12.07 13.63 -7.24
CA PHE A 123 10.68 13.33 -6.91
C PHE A 123 10.37 11.85 -7.16
N ALA A 124 10.88 11.28 -8.26
CA ALA A 124 10.78 9.87 -8.56
C ALA A 124 11.37 8.99 -7.45
N ALA A 125 12.58 9.32 -6.97
CA ALA A 125 13.26 8.58 -5.92
C ALA A 125 12.54 8.67 -4.57
N ILE A 126 12.04 9.85 -4.20
CA ILE A 126 11.26 10.04 -2.98
C ILE A 126 9.98 9.21 -3.04
N THR A 127 9.22 9.32 -4.14
CA THR A 127 7.97 8.57 -4.33
C THR A 127 8.23 7.07 -4.34
N PHE A 128 9.34 6.62 -4.94
CA PHE A 128 9.75 5.22 -4.89
C PHE A 128 9.92 4.71 -3.46
N VAL A 129 10.70 5.43 -2.65
CA VAL A 129 10.94 5.06 -1.24
C VAL A 129 9.65 5.12 -0.44
N GLU A 130 8.84 6.16 -0.62
CA GLU A 130 7.55 6.32 0.03
C GLU A 130 6.62 5.13 -0.25
N VAL A 131 6.39 4.81 -1.53
CA VAL A 131 5.49 3.73 -1.94
C VAL A 131 6.05 2.35 -1.55
N LEU A 132 7.37 2.18 -1.54
CA LEU A 132 8.02 0.95 -1.05
C LEU A 132 7.73 0.74 0.45
N ILE A 133 7.94 1.77 1.27
CA ILE A 133 7.65 1.71 2.71
C ILE A 133 6.16 1.44 2.92
N GLN A 134 5.28 2.12 2.16
CA GLN A 134 3.84 1.87 2.24
C GLN A 134 3.49 0.42 1.93
N ALA A 135 4.04 -0.15 0.86
CA ALA A 135 3.77 -1.52 0.46
C ALA A 135 4.28 -2.53 1.49
N VAL A 136 5.47 -2.32 2.06
CA VAL A 136 6.06 -3.19 3.10
C VAL A 136 5.22 -3.17 4.37
N VAL A 137 4.85 -1.97 4.86
CA VAL A 137 4.03 -1.82 6.07
C VAL A 137 2.64 -2.42 5.88
N LEU A 138 1.99 -2.13 4.74
CA LEU A 138 0.71 -2.74 4.41
C LEU A 138 0.81 -4.26 4.32
N GLY A 139 1.83 -4.78 3.65
CA GLY A 139 2.07 -6.21 3.53
C GLY A 139 2.19 -6.88 4.89
N TYR A 140 2.93 -6.27 5.81
CA TYR A 140 3.03 -6.75 7.19
C TYR A 140 1.68 -6.75 7.91
N ILE A 141 0.91 -5.66 7.82
CA ILE A 141 -0.42 -5.56 8.43
C ILE A 141 -1.35 -6.66 7.90
N VAL A 142 -1.40 -6.84 6.58
CA VAL A 142 -2.26 -7.85 5.96
C VAL A 142 -1.84 -9.25 6.37
N ALA A 143 -0.56 -9.59 6.27
CA ALA A 143 -0.07 -10.92 6.65
C ALA A 143 -0.27 -11.22 8.15
N ARG A 144 -0.20 -10.19 9.01
CA ARG A 144 -0.33 -10.33 10.46
C ARG A 144 -1.77 -10.41 10.95
N PHE A 145 -2.69 -9.67 10.31
CA PHE A 145 -4.04 -9.43 10.84
C PHE A 145 -5.18 -9.93 9.94
N ALA A 146 -4.94 -10.17 8.65
CA ALA A 146 -6.02 -10.49 7.72
C ALA A 146 -6.57 -11.91 7.88
N VAL A 147 -5.85 -12.82 8.56
CA VAL A 147 -6.32 -14.18 8.85
C VAL A 147 -5.78 -14.67 10.20
N ARG A 148 -6.66 -15.20 11.06
CA ARG A 148 -6.21 -15.98 12.24
C ARG A 148 -5.61 -17.28 11.69
N ARG A 149 -4.34 -17.57 12.01
CA ARG A 149 -3.77 -18.90 11.78
C ARG A 149 -4.77 -19.92 12.34
N PRO A 150 -5.19 -20.94 11.56
CA PRO A 150 -5.91 -22.05 12.15
C PRO A 150 -5.06 -22.53 13.33
N ALA A 151 -5.67 -22.66 14.51
CA ALA A 151 -4.98 -23.22 15.65
C ALA A 151 -4.34 -24.52 15.17
N THR A 152 -3.02 -24.62 15.30
CA THR A 152 -2.32 -25.87 15.08
C THR A 152 -3.10 -26.91 15.86
N VAL A 153 -3.80 -27.82 15.18
CA VAL A 153 -4.37 -28.99 15.82
C VAL A 153 -3.13 -29.77 16.25
N GLN A 154 -2.64 -29.48 17.47
CA GLN A 154 -1.75 -30.39 18.16
C GLN A 154 -2.48 -31.72 18.11
N GLY A 155 -1.89 -32.67 17.39
CA GLY A 155 -2.45 -34.00 17.23
C GLY A 155 -2.74 -34.56 18.62
N LYS A 156 -4.03 -34.58 18.98
CA LYS A 156 -4.54 -35.60 19.89
C LYS A 156 -4.48 -36.92 19.12
N GLY A 157 -3.30 -37.52 19.09
CA GLY A 157 -3.10 -38.95 18.94
C GLY A 157 -2.86 -39.53 20.32
N SER A 158 -3.95 -39.83 21.02
CA SER A 158 -4.01 -40.72 22.19
C SER A 158 -4.44 -42.11 21.70
N PRO A 159 -4.54 -43.18 22.51
CA PRO A 159 -3.67 -43.77 23.52
C PRO A 159 -3.22 -45.19 23.10
N ARG A 160 -2.09 -45.68 23.63
CA ARG A 160 -1.83 -47.05 24.13
C ARG A 160 -0.33 -47.28 24.28
#